data_AF-A0A353FKA7-F1
#
_entry.id   AF-A0A353FKA7-F1
#
_cell.length_a   1.000
_cell.length_b   1.000
_cell.length_c   1.000
_cell.angle_alpha   90.00
_cell.angle_beta   90.00
_cell.angle_gamma   90.00
#
_symmetry.space_group_name_H-M   'P 1'
#
loop_
_entity.id
_entity.type
_entity.pdbx_description
1 polymer ?
#
loop_
_entity_poly.entity_id
_entity_poly.type
_entity_poly.pdbx_seq_one_letter_code
_entity_poly.pdbx_strand_id
1 'polypeptide(L)'
;RLSADPVTARAFHDQTLPAEPAKTAHFCSMCGPKFCAMRITEDLRAYAKENGWSPEEALEKGMKEKSSDFAEQGGEVYSDSALKV
;
A
#
# COMPACT_ATOMS: atom_id res chain seq x y z
N ARG A 1 3.40 24.59 -3.74
CA ARG A 1 4.17 23.72 -4.67
C ARG A 1 5.64 23.86 -4.28
N LEU A 2 6.37 22.75 -4.12
CA LEU A 2 7.72 22.74 -3.52
C LEU A 2 8.84 22.32 -4.50
N SER A 3 8.50 21.78 -5.68
CA SER A 3 9.49 21.36 -6.67
C SER A 3 10.10 22.56 -7.40
N ALA A 4 11.33 22.41 -7.91
CA ALA A 4 12.01 23.42 -8.72
C ALA A 4 11.23 23.75 -10.01
N ASP A 5 10.63 22.74 -10.64
CA ASP A 5 9.69 22.90 -11.75
C ASP A 5 8.36 22.17 -11.44
N PRO A 6 7.35 22.88 -10.93
CA PRO A 6 6.05 22.29 -10.62
C PRO A 6 5.16 21.96 -11.80
N VAL A 7 5.42 22.54 -12.98
CA VAL A 7 4.63 22.30 -14.18
C VAL A 7 5.01 20.94 -14.75
N THR A 8 6.31 20.71 -14.95
CA THR A 8 6.82 19.42 -15.46
C THR A 8 6.50 18.27 -14.51
N ALA A 9 6.68 18.45 -13.20
CA ALA A 9 6.37 17.40 -12.23
C ALA A 9 4.89 16.96 -12.29
N ARG A 10 3.97 17.92 -12.47
CA ARG A 10 2.54 17.63 -12.63
C ARG A 10 2.24 16.96 -13.96
N ALA A 11 2.83 17.45 -15.04
CA ALA A 11 2.64 16.87 -16.37
C ALA A 11 3.03 15.38 -16.40
N PHE A 12 4.14 15.01 -15.75
CA PHE A 12 4.59 13.61 -15.72
C PHE A 12 3.68 12.71 -14.88
N HIS A 13 3.19 13.19 -13.73
CA HIS A 13 2.18 12.47 -12.96
C HIS A 13 0.89 12.26 -13.78
N ASP A 14 0.43 13.31 -14.46
CA ASP A 14 -0.86 13.33 -15.15
C ASP A 14 -0.89 12.57 -16.48
N GLN A 15 0.28 12.20 -17.03
CA GLN A 15 0.35 11.32 -18.22
C GLN A 15 -0.38 9.99 -18.02
N THR A 16 -0.44 9.49 -16.77
CA THR A 16 -1.05 8.19 -16.44
C THR A 16 -2.22 8.32 -15.47
N LEU A 17 -2.27 9.39 -14.67
CA LEU A 17 -3.32 9.65 -13.68
C LEU A 17 -3.86 11.10 -13.80
N PRO A 18 -4.54 11.46 -14.91
CA PRO A 18 -4.94 12.84 -15.16
C PRO A 18 -6.08 13.32 -14.27
N ALA A 19 -6.95 12.40 -13.81
CA ALA A 19 -8.15 12.75 -13.05
C ALA A 19 -7.83 13.53 -11.76
N GLU A 20 -8.68 14.51 -11.42
CA GLU A 20 -8.52 15.32 -10.21
C GLU A 20 -8.41 14.49 -8.91
N PRO A 21 -9.19 13.40 -8.72
CA PRO A 21 -9.04 12.54 -7.53
C PRO A 21 -7.64 11.94 -7.35
N ALA A 22 -6.85 11.81 -8.43
CA ALA A 22 -5.49 11.28 -8.32
C ALA A 22 -4.53 12.25 -7.61
N LYS A 23 -4.83 13.55 -7.56
CA LYS A 23 -3.99 14.56 -6.89
C LYS A 23 -4.05 14.44 -5.36
N THR A 24 -5.05 13.74 -4.84
CA THR A 24 -5.26 13.44 -3.42
C THR A 24 -5.19 11.95 -3.12
N ALA A 25 -4.89 11.11 -4.12
CA ALA A 25 -4.78 9.67 -3.92
C ALA A 25 -3.48 9.32 -3.18
N HIS A 26 -3.55 8.34 -2.28
CA HIS A 26 -2.38 7.83 -1.55
C HIS A 26 -1.59 6.81 -2.40
N PHE A 27 -1.45 7.05 -3.70
CA PHE A 27 -0.59 6.28 -4.60
C PHE A 27 -0.30 7.07 -5.89
N CYS A 28 0.77 6.69 -6.59
CA CYS A 28 1.03 7.09 -7.97
C CYS A 28 0.98 5.87 -8.89
N SER A 29 1.11 6.09 -10.20
CA SER A 29 1.05 5.04 -11.21
C SER A 29 2.19 4.02 -11.13
N MET A 30 3.29 4.34 -10.44
CA MET A 30 4.43 3.44 -10.32
C MET A 30 4.14 2.19 -9.48
N CYS A 31 3.41 2.34 -8.37
CA CYS A 31 3.11 1.23 -7.46
C CYS A 31 1.62 0.85 -7.44
N GLY A 32 0.75 1.76 -7.88
CA GLY A 32 -0.69 1.57 -7.80
C GLY A 32 -1.23 1.52 -6.36
N PRO A 33 -2.55 1.34 -6.19
CA PRO A 33 -3.22 1.47 -4.90
C PRO A 33 -2.79 0.39 -3.90
N LYS A 34 -2.56 -0.84 -4.37
CA LYS A 34 -2.28 -1.97 -3.46
C LYS A 34 -0.83 -2.02 -2.96
N PHE A 35 0.14 -1.50 -3.72
CA PHE A 35 1.56 -1.71 -3.45
C PHE A 35 2.36 -0.43 -3.17
N CYS A 36 1.70 0.71 -2.95
CA CYS A 36 2.40 1.95 -2.60
C CYS A 36 3.05 1.85 -1.20
N ALA A 37 4.38 1.80 -1.16
CA ALA A 37 5.13 1.64 0.09
C ALA A 37 4.84 2.72 1.14
N MET A 38 4.63 3.97 0.71
CA MET A 38 4.29 5.06 1.62
C MET A 38 2.92 4.86 2.28
N ARG A 39 1.90 4.47 1.51
CA ARG A 39 0.56 4.15 2.03
C ARG A 39 0.59 2.94 2.97
N ILE A 40 1.29 1.88 2.58
CA ILE A 40 1.46 0.68 3.43
C ILE A 40 2.12 1.05 4.77
N THR A 41 3.12 1.92 4.74
CA THR A 41 3.78 2.40 5.98
C THR A 41 2.84 3.24 6.84
N GLU A 42 2.01 4.09 6.22
CA GLU A 42 0.99 4.88 6.91
C GLU A 42 -0.05 3.97 7.57
N ASP A 43 -0.60 3.01 6.82
CA ASP A 43 -1.56 2.01 7.30
C ASP A 43 -0.99 1.21 8.49
N LEU A 44 0.28 0.76 8.38
CA LEU A 44 0.96 0.03 9.45
C LEU A 44 1.13 0.86 10.73
N ARG A 45 1.49 2.15 10.60
CA ARG A 45 1.61 3.06 11.75
C ARG A 45 0.25 3.33 12.40
N ALA A 46 -0.81 3.45 11.60
CA ALA A 46 -2.17 3.59 12.11
C ALA A 46 -2.60 2.33 12.88
N TYR A 47 -2.38 1.16 12.29
CA TYR A 47 -2.63 -0.14 12.93
C TYR A 47 -1.85 -0.30 14.24
N ALA A 48 -0.56 0.07 14.28
CA ALA A 48 0.23 0.05 15.50
C ALA A 48 -0.36 0.96 16.58
N LYS A 49 -0.73 2.20 16.21
CA LYS A 49 -1.32 3.19 17.11
C LYS A 49 -2.66 2.73 17.70
N GLU A 50 -3.53 2.15 16.88
CA GLU A 50 -4.84 1.62 17.30
C GLU A 50 -4.70 0.48 18.32
N ASN A 51 -3.65 -0.32 18.20
CA ASN A 51 -3.36 -1.44 19.10
C ASN A 51 -2.42 -1.08 20.27
N GLY A 52 -1.95 0.17 20.35
CA GLY A 52 -1.01 0.62 21.39
C GLY A 52 0.38 -0.01 21.28
N TRP A 53 0.81 -0.37 20.07
CA TRP A 53 2.10 -1.03 19.79
C TRP A 53 3.13 -0.06 19.20
N SER A 54 4.40 -0.43 19.33
CA SER A 54 5.46 0.16 18.51
C SER A 54 5.34 -0.29 17.05
N PRO A 55 5.94 0.46 16.09
CA PRO A 55 6.01 0.02 14.69
C PRO A 55 6.65 -1.37 14.52
N GLU A 56 7.68 -1.68 15.30
CA GLU A 56 8.39 -2.96 15.27
C GLU A 56 7.49 -4.11 15.77
N GLU A 57 6.76 -3.88 16.86
CA GLU A 57 5.80 -4.86 17.39
C GLU A 57 4.65 -5.14 16.40
N ALA A 58 4.16 -4.11 15.72
CA ALA A 58 3.13 -4.24 14.70
C ALA A 58 3.60 -5.06 13.48
N LEU A 59 4.86 -4.89 13.06
CA LEU A 59 5.48 -5.70 12.01
C LEU A 59 5.56 -7.17 12.42
N GLU A 60 6.10 -7.46 13.59
CA GLU A 60 6.27 -8.84 14.06
C GLU A 60 4.93 -9.55 14.19
N LYS A 61 3.95 -8.92 14.84
CA LYS A 61 2.61 -9.48 15.04
C LYS A 61 1.85 -9.64 13.73
N GLY A 62 1.88 -8.62 12.86
CA GLY A 62 1.22 -8.67 11.56
C GLY A 62 1.79 -9.75 10.65
N MET A 63 3.12 -9.92 10.63
CA MET A 63 3.76 -11.00 9.85
C MET A 63 3.40 -12.38 10.41
N LYS A 64 3.34 -12.54 11.73
CA LYS A 64 2.92 -13.79 12.37
C LYS A 64 1.48 -14.14 12.04
N GLU A 65 0.56 -13.17 12.09
CA GLU A 65 -0.84 -13.33 11.71
C GLU A 65 -0.96 -13.77 10.25
N LYS A 66 -0.36 -13.03 9.31
CA LYS A 66 -0.44 -13.34 7.87
C LYS A 66 0.20 -14.69 7.53
N SER A 67 1.25 -15.09 8.26
CA SER A 67 1.86 -16.42 8.13
C SER A 67 0.90 -17.53 8.58
N SER A 68 0.17 -17.33 9.69
CA SER A 68 -0.89 -18.25 10.14
C SER A 68 -2.00 -18.34 9.10
N ASP A 69 -2.50 -17.20 8.62
CA ASP A 69 -3.55 -17.14 7.60
C ASP A 69 -3.15 -17.92 6.34
N PHE A 70 -1.90 -17.76 5.88
CA PHE A 70 -1.39 -18.46 4.71
C PHE A 70 -1.30 -19.97 4.94
N ALA A 71 -0.84 -20.41 6.11
CA ALA A 71 -0.80 -21.82 6.48
C ALA A 71 -2.20 -22.44 6.58
N GLU A 72 -3.16 -21.72 7.16
CA GLU A 72 -4.57 -22.14 7.26
C GLU A 72 -5.25 -22.24 5.90
N GLN A 73 -4.85 -21.40 4.95
CA GLN A 73 -5.32 -21.43 3.55
C GLN A 73 -4.64 -22.50 2.69
N GLY A 74 -3.88 -23.42 3.29
CA GLY A 74 -3.24 -24.54 2.60
C GLY A 74 -1.81 -24.27 2.13
N GLY A 75 -1.25 -23.09 2.41
CA GLY A 75 0.13 -22.75 2.06
C GLY A 75 0.37 -22.62 0.55
N GLU A 76 -0.69 -22.35 -0.23
CA GLU A 76 -0.62 -22.22 -1.67
C GLU A 76 -0.51 -20.76 -2.10
N VAL A 77 0.53 -20.43 -2.88
CA VAL A 77 0.70 -19.09 -3.47
C VAL A 77 -0.39 -18.80 -4.52
N TYR A 78 -0.87 -19.85 -5.19
CA TYR A 78 -1.94 -19.78 -6.19
C TYR A 78 -3.11 -20.62 -5.70
N SER A 79 -4.11 -19.98 -5.10
CA SER A 79 -5.35 -20.66 -4.68
C SER A 79 -6.48 -20.41 -5.68
N ASP A 80 -7.45 -21.32 -5.74
CA ASP A 80 -8.63 -21.22 -6.64
C ASP A 80 -9.45 -19.93 -6.46
N SER A 81 -9.34 -19.29 -5.28
CA SER A 81 -9.92 -17.96 -5.01
C SER A 81 -9.30 -16.86 -5.89
N ALA A 82 -8.01 -16.98 -6.23
CA ALA A 82 -7.27 -16.02 -7.05
C ALA A 82 -7.43 -16.23 -8.57
N LEU A 83 -7.99 -17.38 -9.00
CA LEU A 83 -8.21 -17.74 -10.41
C LEU A 83 -9.61 -17.38 -10.94
N LYS A 84 -10.52 -16.93 -10.07
CA LYS A 84 -11.83 -16.40 -10.49
C LYS A 84 -11.66 -14.95 -10.96
N VAL A 85 -11.25 -14.79 -12.20
CA VAL A 85 -11.42 -13.54 -12.97
C VAL A 85 -12.86 -13.42 -13.41
#